data_AF-A0A2N6CQT7-F1
#
_entry.id   AF-A0A2N6CQT7-F1
#
_cell.length_a   1.000
_cell.length_b   1.000
_cell.length_c   1.000
_cell.angle_alpha   90.00
_cell.angle_beta   90.00
_cell.angle_gamma   90.00
#
_symmetry.space_group_name_H-M   'P 1'
#
loop_
_entity.id
_entity.type
_entity.pdbx_description
1 polymer ?
#
loop_
_entity_poly.entity_id
_entity_poly.type
_entity_poly.pdbx_seq_one_letter_code
_entity_poly.pdbx_strand_id
1 'polypeptide(L)'
;MTGAQSETQWHPASWQRRVAQQQPAYPDQVALEGVVAQMSTLPPLVTSWEVENLREQIAMAQQGKAFLLQGGDCAESFDDCQSDAIAKKLKILLQMSVVLLHGLKMPIIRMGRMAGQYAKPRSADTETRGDVILPSYRGDLVNRSPFTPEDRIPDPQLLLRGYERAALTINFVRALVDGGFADLHHPEYWDLDFVGHSPLKREYREIVQSISDSLDFFESISGRPIHHTTR
;
A
#
# COMPACT_ATOMS: atom_id res chain seq x y z
N MET A 1 41.89 13.29 -22.62
CA MET A 1 41.59 13.70 -21.23
C MET A 1 40.27 13.06 -20.84
N THR A 2 40.35 11.94 -20.14
CA THR A 2 39.22 11.17 -19.63
C THR A 2 38.57 11.95 -18.49
N GLY A 3 37.40 12.53 -18.74
CA GLY A 3 36.58 13.14 -17.70
C GLY A 3 36.12 12.05 -16.76
N ALA A 4 36.61 12.08 -15.51
CA ALA A 4 36.13 11.23 -14.45
C ALA A 4 34.63 11.48 -14.26
N GLN A 5 33.82 10.51 -14.65
CA GLN A 5 32.49 10.37 -14.08
C GLN A 5 32.71 10.12 -12.59
N SER A 6 32.46 11.12 -11.75
CA SER A 6 32.32 10.85 -10.33
C SER A 6 31.05 10.02 -10.20
N GLU A 7 31.20 8.69 -10.25
CA GLU A 7 30.21 7.80 -9.67
C GLU A 7 29.99 8.32 -8.25
N THR A 8 28.86 8.98 -8.01
CA THR A 8 28.39 9.15 -6.65
C THR A 8 28.29 7.74 -6.10
N GLN A 9 29.25 7.34 -5.26
CA GLN A 9 29.24 6.05 -4.56
C GLN A 9 27.97 6.02 -3.71
N TRP A 10 26.91 5.51 -4.32
CA TRP A 10 25.62 5.40 -3.69
C TRP A 10 25.70 4.31 -2.63
N HIS A 11 25.23 4.64 -1.44
CA HIS A 11 25.16 3.72 -0.31
C HIS A 11 23.83 3.98 0.43
N PRO A 12 23.15 2.98 1.00
CA PRO A 12 21.90 3.19 1.73
C PRO A 12 21.96 4.25 2.84
N ALA A 13 23.13 4.45 3.46
CA ALA A 13 23.33 5.50 4.49
C ALA A 13 23.69 6.89 3.92
N SER A 14 23.92 7.03 2.61
CA SER A 14 24.43 8.27 2.01
C SER A 14 23.48 9.47 2.15
N TRP A 15 22.17 9.24 2.33
CA TRP A 15 21.16 10.27 2.53
C TRP A 15 21.33 11.04 3.84
N GLN A 16 21.92 10.41 4.88
CA GLN A 16 22.12 11.04 6.20
C GLN A 16 23.09 12.23 6.15
N ARG A 17 23.89 12.33 5.08
CA ARG A 17 24.78 13.48 4.83
C ARG A 17 24.07 14.64 4.12
N ARG A 18 22.77 14.53 3.86
CA ARG A 18 21.93 15.54 3.20
C ARG A 18 20.91 16.10 4.18
N VAL A 19 20.37 17.27 3.87
CA VAL A 19 19.26 17.85 4.65
C VAL A 19 18.00 17.02 4.40
N ALA A 20 17.51 16.36 5.44
CA ALA A 20 16.26 15.60 5.43
C ALA A 20 15.20 16.34 6.26
N GLN A 21 14.18 16.89 5.60
CA GLN A 21 13.06 17.52 6.28
C GLN A 21 12.12 16.47 6.90
N GLN A 22 11.26 16.89 7.82
CA GLN A 22 10.17 16.08 8.41
C GLN A 22 10.62 14.88 9.25
N GLN A 23 11.92 14.77 9.58
CA GLN A 23 12.41 13.73 10.47
C GLN A 23 11.94 13.99 11.91
N PRO A 24 11.50 12.94 12.63
CA PRO A 24 11.19 13.07 14.06
C PRO A 24 12.46 13.30 14.88
N ALA A 25 12.32 14.10 15.94
CA ALA A 25 13.37 14.27 16.95
C ALA A 25 13.17 13.23 18.06
N TYR A 26 13.83 12.07 17.94
CA TYR A 26 13.82 11.06 18.99
C TYR A 26 14.65 11.53 20.20
N PRO A 27 14.12 11.38 21.44
CA PRO A 27 14.83 11.85 22.64
C PRO A 27 16.04 10.96 23.01
N ASP A 28 16.02 9.69 22.62
CA ASP A 28 17.09 8.73 22.86
C ASP A 28 17.62 8.17 21.53
N GLN A 29 18.78 8.67 21.13
CA GLN A 29 19.44 8.27 19.89
C GLN A 29 20.03 6.86 19.95
N VAL A 30 20.47 6.40 21.13
CA VAL A 30 21.03 5.05 21.31
C VAL A 30 19.90 4.02 21.19
N ALA A 31 18.72 4.31 21.74
CA ALA A 31 17.54 3.47 21.56
C ALA A 31 17.11 3.38 20.08
N LEU A 32 17.14 4.50 19.35
CA LEU A 32 16.87 4.51 17.91
C LEU A 32 17.85 3.64 17.13
N GLU A 33 19.16 3.80 17.38
CA GLU A 33 20.20 3.00 16.73
C GLU A 33 20.05 1.51 17.01
N GLY A 34 19.71 1.14 18.26
CA GLY A 34 19.42 -0.24 18.65
C GLY A 34 18.24 -0.82 17.87
N VAL A 35 17.15 -0.07 17.73
CA VAL A 35 15.98 -0.50 16.95
C VAL A 35 16.32 -0.64 15.46
N VAL A 36 17.03 0.32 14.87
CA VAL A 36 17.45 0.25 13.46
C VAL A 36 18.35 -0.96 13.21
N ALA A 37 19.29 -1.23 14.12
CA ALA A 37 20.14 -2.42 14.05
C ALA A 37 19.32 -3.71 14.11
N GLN A 38 18.35 -3.81 15.03
CA GLN A 38 17.46 -4.96 15.10
C GLN A 38 16.65 -5.14 13.81
N MET A 39 16.02 -4.08 13.33
CA MET A 39 15.22 -4.11 12.10
C MET A 39 16.03 -4.52 10.87
N SER A 40 17.32 -4.16 10.81
CA SER A 40 18.22 -4.52 9.70
C SER A 40 18.49 -6.02 9.56
N THR A 41 18.22 -6.80 10.62
CA THR A 41 18.36 -8.26 10.62
C THR A 41 17.09 -9.01 10.25
N LEU A 42 15.95 -8.31 10.16
CA LEU A 42 14.66 -8.91 9.85
C LEU A 42 14.51 -9.18 8.35
N PRO A 43 13.71 -10.18 7.96
CA PRO A 43 13.40 -10.43 6.56
C PRO A 43 12.80 -9.21 5.85
N PRO A 44 13.01 -9.04 4.54
CA PRO A 44 12.37 -7.96 3.80
C PRO A 44 10.87 -8.24 3.60
N LEU A 45 10.07 -7.17 3.52
CA LEU A 45 8.62 -7.27 3.25
C LEU A 45 8.31 -7.70 1.81
N VAL A 46 9.21 -7.36 0.89
CA VAL A 46 9.13 -7.68 -0.54
C VAL A 46 10.49 -8.11 -1.04
N THR A 47 10.49 -8.80 -2.15
CA THR A 47 11.67 -9.39 -2.78
C THR A 47 12.14 -8.53 -3.95
N SER A 48 13.40 -8.71 -4.37
CA SER A 48 13.95 -7.90 -5.47
C SER A 48 13.19 -8.12 -6.78
N TRP A 49 12.79 -9.35 -7.11
CA TRP A 49 12.07 -9.62 -8.36
C TRP A 49 10.66 -9.02 -8.38
N GLU A 50 9.98 -8.89 -7.24
CA GLU A 50 8.70 -8.18 -7.16
C GLU A 50 8.84 -6.71 -7.52
N VAL A 51 9.93 -6.07 -7.07
CA VAL A 51 10.26 -4.67 -7.42
C VAL A 51 10.58 -4.54 -8.91
N GLU A 52 11.37 -5.45 -9.47
CA GLU A 52 11.72 -5.45 -10.89
C GLU A 52 10.49 -5.68 -11.78
N ASN A 53 9.61 -6.60 -11.41
CA ASN A 53 8.34 -6.85 -12.09
C ASN A 53 7.43 -5.60 -12.06
N LEU A 54 7.29 -4.93 -10.91
CA LEU A 54 6.53 -3.69 -10.83
C LEU A 54 7.15 -2.59 -11.70
N ARG A 55 8.48 -2.50 -11.78
CA ARG A 55 9.15 -1.53 -12.66
C ARG A 55 8.81 -1.76 -14.13
N GLU A 56 8.80 -3.01 -14.59
CA GLU A 56 8.40 -3.37 -15.95
C GLU A 56 6.94 -3.00 -16.22
N GLN A 57 6.05 -3.27 -15.26
CA GLN A 57 4.64 -2.87 -15.34
C GLN A 57 4.47 -1.35 -15.44
N ILE A 58 5.17 -0.57 -14.61
CA ILE A 58 5.16 0.89 -14.69
C ILE A 58 5.70 1.37 -16.04
N ALA A 59 6.72 0.73 -16.60
CA ALA A 59 7.22 1.04 -17.94
C ALA A 59 6.18 0.78 -19.03
N MET A 60 5.34 -0.26 -18.91
CA MET A 60 4.19 -0.46 -19.79
C MET A 60 3.17 0.68 -19.69
N ALA A 61 2.88 1.14 -18.47
CA ALA A 61 1.97 2.27 -18.27
C ALA A 61 2.51 3.57 -18.87
N GLN A 62 3.81 3.82 -18.72
CA GLN A 62 4.49 4.96 -19.37
C GLN A 62 4.37 4.92 -20.90
N GLN A 63 4.36 3.72 -21.49
CA GLN A 63 4.19 3.52 -22.94
C GLN A 63 2.71 3.55 -23.39
N GLY A 64 1.75 3.81 -22.48
CA GLY A 64 0.32 3.80 -22.78
C GLY A 64 -0.27 2.40 -22.98
N LYS A 65 0.43 1.34 -22.56
CA LYS A 65 0.01 -0.07 -22.71
C LYS A 65 -0.73 -0.62 -21.49
N ALA A 66 -0.67 0.07 -20.36
CA ALA A 66 -1.37 -0.28 -19.12
C ALA A 66 -1.79 1.01 -18.38
N PHE A 67 -2.72 0.89 -17.42
CA PHE A 67 -3.11 1.99 -16.55
C PHE A 67 -2.76 1.66 -15.09
N LEU A 68 -2.14 2.59 -14.37
CA LEU A 68 -1.81 2.42 -12.95
C LEU A 68 -2.95 2.92 -12.07
N LEU A 69 -3.56 2.02 -11.31
CA LEU A 69 -4.48 2.33 -10.23
C LEU A 69 -3.76 2.21 -8.89
N GLN A 70 -3.51 3.34 -8.24
CA GLN A 70 -2.98 3.39 -6.88
C GLN A 70 -4.05 3.89 -5.90
N GLY A 71 -4.29 3.15 -4.82
CA GLY A 71 -5.34 3.49 -3.86
C GLY A 71 -5.15 2.83 -2.49
N GLY A 72 -5.70 3.45 -1.46
CA GLY A 72 -5.63 3.00 -0.06
C GLY A 72 -5.59 4.18 0.89
N ASP A 73 -5.10 3.95 2.11
CA ASP A 73 -5.21 4.93 3.19
C ASP A 73 -4.30 6.15 2.97
N CYS A 74 -4.72 7.29 3.52
CA CYS A 74 -3.89 8.48 3.60
C CYS A 74 -2.70 8.23 4.55
N ALA A 75 -3.02 7.73 5.74
CA ALA A 75 -2.10 7.17 6.72
C ALA A 75 -2.78 5.98 7.39
N GLU A 76 -2.11 4.82 7.41
CA GLU A 76 -2.60 3.64 8.13
C GLU A 76 -2.44 3.84 9.65
N SER A 77 -3.40 3.32 10.42
CA SER A 77 -3.23 3.09 11.86
C SER A 77 -2.77 1.67 12.13
N PHE A 78 -2.04 1.43 13.21
CA PHE A 78 -1.75 0.07 13.68
C PHE A 78 -3.02 -0.69 14.09
N ASP A 79 -4.06 0.03 14.50
CA ASP A 79 -5.36 -0.56 14.84
C ASP A 79 -6.11 -1.07 13.60
N ASP A 80 -5.79 -0.55 12.40
CA ASP A 80 -6.39 -0.97 11.13
C ASP A 80 -5.78 -2.27 10.57
N CYS A 81 -4.77 -2.83 11.25
CA CYS A 81 -4.20 -4.15 10.92
C CYS A 81 -5.16 -5.27 11.35
N GLN A 82 -6.37 -5.27 10.80
CA GLN A 82 -7.46 -6.22 11.05
C GLN A 82 -7.91 -6.83 9.72
N SER A 83 -8.24 -8.12 9.74
CA SER A 83 -8.61 -8.86 8.52
C SER A 83 -9.72 -8.19 7.72
N ASP A 84 -10.80 -7.76 8.39
CA ASP A 84 -11.93 -7.09 7.74
C ASP A 84 -11.53 -5.75 7.09
N ALA A 85 -10.77 -4.91 7.80
CA ALA A 85 -10.30 -3.63 7.28
C ALA A 85 -9.38 -3.82 6.06
N ILE A 86 -8.46 -4.77 6.11
CA ILE A 86 -7.55 -5.08 5.00
C ILE A 86 -8.34 -5.64 3.80
N ALA A 87 -9.26 -6.59 4.03
CA ALA A 87 -10.08 -7.18 2.98
C ALA A 87 -10.98 -6.14 2.30
N LYS A 88 -11.63 -5.25 3.07
CA LYS A 88 -12.43 -4.14 2.53
C LYS A 88 -11.61 -3.22 1.64
N LYS A 89 -10.39 -2.86 2.05
CA LYS A 89 -9.47 -2.02 1.24
C LYS A 89 -9.10 -2.70 -0.07
N LEU A 90 -8.71 -3.97 -0.02
CA LEU A 90 -8.37 -4.75 -1.21
C LEU A 90 -9.58 -4.87 -2.15
N LYS A 91 -10.78 -5.09 -1.60
CA LYS A 91 -12.04 -5.20 -2.35
C LYS A 91 -12.35 -3.92 -3.13
N ILE A 92 -12.23 -2.75 -2.50
CA ILE A 92 -12.43 -1.45 -3.17
C ILE A 92 -11.43 -1.29 -4.33
N LEU A 93 -10.15 -1.61 -4.11
CA LEU A 93 -9.13 -1.52 -5.15
C LEU A 93 -9.44 -2.43 -6.34
N LEU A 94 -9.89 -3.66 -6.08
CA LEU A 94 -10.30 -4.62 -7.11
C LEU A 94 -11.52 -4.12 -7.89
N GLN A 95 -12.57 -3.64 -7.21
CA GLN A 95 -13.77 -3.11 -7.87
C GLN A 95 -13.46 -1.92 -8.78
N MET A 96 -12.67 -0.96 -8.30
CA MET A 96 -12.22 0.16 -9.13
C MET A 96 -11.45 -0.32 -10.36
N SER A 97 -10.59 -1.33 -10.18
CA SER A 97 -9.81 -1.88 -11.29
C SER A 97 -10.69 -2.50 -12.38
N VAL A 98 -11.81 -3.13 -12.00
CA VAL A 98 -12.74 -3.77 -12.92
C VAL A 98 -13.48 -2.73 -13.77
N VAL A 99 -13.95 -1.66 -13.14
CA VAL A 99 -14.59 -0.54 -13.86
C VAL A 99 -13.61 0.11 -14.84
N LEU A 100 -12.36 0.34 -14.41
CA LEU A 100 -11.32 0.90 -15.27
C LEU A 100 -10.94 -0.04 -16.42
N LEU A 101 -10.82 -1.35 -16.15
CA LEU A 101 -10.55 -2.36 -17.17
C LEU A 101 -11.63 -2.35 -18.25
N HIS A 102 -12.91 -2.32 -17.85
CA HIS A 102 -14.03 -2.26 -18.79
C HIS A 102 -14.03 -0.97 -19.61
N GLY A 103 -13.84 0.18 -18.97
CA GLY A 103 -13.89 1.49 -19.63
C GLY A 103 -12.68 1.76 -20.55
N LEU A 104 -11.48 1.40 -20.11
CA LEU A 104 -10.23 1.69 -20.83
C LEU A 104 -9.82 0.58 -21.80
N LYS A 105 -10.35 -0.64 -21.62
CA LYS A 105 -9.99 -1.83 -22.42
C LYS A 105 -8.48 -2.08 -22.46
N MET A 106 -7.81 -1.85 -21.33
CA MET A 106 -6.37 -2.00 -21.17
C MET A 106 -6.03 -2.63 -19.81
N PRO A 107 -4.87 -3.31 -19.69
CA PRO A 107 -4.41 -3.86 -18.42
C PRO A 107 -4.35 -2.82 -17.30
N ILE A 108 -4.79 -3.21 -16.09
CA ILE A 108 -4.73 -2.37 -14.89
C ILE A 108 -3.67 -2.89 -13.92
N ILE A 109 -2.69 -2.05 -13.60
CA ILE A 109 -1.69 -2.30 -12.56
C ILE A 109 -2.27 -1.81 -11.25
N ARG A 110 -2.36 -2.68 -10.25
CA ARG A 110 -2.99 -2.39 -8.96
C ARG A 110 -1.91 -2.15 -7.91
N MET A 111 -1.90 -0.96 -7.32
CA MET A 111 -0.93 -0.58 -6.28
C MET A 111 -1.66 -0.15 -5.00
N GLY A 112 -1.55 -0.96 -3.94
CA GLY A 112 -2.12 -0.63 -2.65
C GLY A 112 -1.27 0.39 -1.88
N ARG A 113 -1.91 1.43 -1.33
CA ARG A 113 -1.35 2.19 -0.20
C ARG A 113 -1.71 1.46 1.08
N MET A 114 -0.94 0.41 1.38
CA MET A 114 -1.13 -0.48 2.52
C MET A 114 0.19 -1.13 2.92
N ALA A 115 0.25 -1.71 4.11
CA ALA A 115 1.43 -2.40 4.64
C ALA A 115 2.68 -1.51 4.75
N GLY A 116 2.52 -0.25 5.17
CA GLY A 116 3.67 0.62 5.44
C GLY A 116 3.40 2.12 5.45
N GLN A 117 2.17 2.58 5.18
CA GLN A 117 1.81 3.99 5.09
C GLN A 117 1.57 4.61 6.48
N TYR A 118 2.46 4.34 7.44
CA TYR A 118 2.31 4.70 8.86
C TYR A 118 2.94 6.04 9.25
N ALA A 119 3.51 6.79 8.30
CA ALA A 119 4.14 8.09 8.55
C ALA A 119 3.47 9.19 7.72
N LYS A 120 3.39 10.40 8.27
CA LYS A 120 2.84 11.58 7.59
C LYS A 120 3.67 12.84 7.83
N PRO A 121 3.89 13.67 6.79
CA PRO A 121 4.49 14.97 6.96
C PRO A 121 3.53 15.92 7.70
N ARG A 122 4.08 16.96 8.33
CA ARG A 122 3.30 17.98 9.05
C ARG A 122 3.81 19.37 8.68
N SER A 123 2.87 20.30 8.52
CA SER A 123 3.18 21.71 8.25
C SER A 123 3.85 22.41 9.43
N ALA A 124 3.63 21.91 10.64
CA ALA A 124 4.22 22.43 11.88
C ALA A 124 4.67 21.28 12.79
N ASP A 125 5.79 21.50 13.50
CA ASP A 125 6.35 20.52 14.45
C ASP A 125 5.50 20.35 15.70
N THR A 126 4.70 21.36 16.06
CA THR A 126 3.82 21.36 17.22
C THR A 126 2.36 21.54 16.84
N GLU A 127 1.49 21.02 17.69
CA GLU A 127 0.04 21.18 17.65
C GLU A 127 -0.41 21.80 18.98
N THR A 128 -1.18 22.89 18.89
CA THR A 128 -1.71 23.60 20.06
C THR A 128 -3.20 23.31 20.19
N ARG A 129 -3.65 22.91 21.38
CA ARG A 129 -5.07 22.78 21.73
C ARG A 129 -5.32 23.46 23.07
N GLY A 130 -6.06 24.57 23.04
CA GLY A 130 -6.20 25.45 24.21
C GLY A 130 -4.82 25.99 24.62
N ASP A 131 -4.48 25.84 25.89
CA ASP A 131 -3.20 26.30 26.47
C ASP A 131 -2.07 25.27 26.37
N VAL A 132 -2.34 24.08 25.81
CA VAL A 132 -1.37 22.97 25.74
C VAL A 132 -0.76 22.90 24.35
N ILE A 133 0.57 22.89 24.28
CA ILE A 133 1.36 22.76 23.06
C ILE A 133 2.13 21.44 23.13
N LEU A 134 1.90 20.54 22.17
CA LEU A 134 2.58 19.24 22.10
C LEU A 134 3.18 19.02 20.71
N PRO A 135 4.12 18.08 20.54
CA PRO A 135 4.54 17.65 19.22
C PRO A 135 3.35 17.19 18.36
N SER A 136 3.42 17.52 17.07
CA SER A 136 2.46 17.07 16.08
C SER A 136 2.49 15.53 15.97
N TYR A 137 1.31 14.90 15.90
CA TYR A 137 1.20 13.49 15.53
C TYR A 137 1.71 13.28 14.09
N ARG A 138 2.73 12.44 13.91
CA ARG A 138 3.45 12.20 12.64
C ARG A 138 3.17 10.82 12.04
N GLY A 139 2.12 10.14 12.53
CA GLY A 139 1.77 8.79 12.12
C GLY A 139 2.30 7.76 13.11
N ASP A 140 1.67 6.59 13.13
CA ASP A 140 1.91 5.54 14.12
C ASP A 140 3.33 4.96 14.09
N LEU A 141 4.09 5.20 13.01
CA LEU A 141 5.51 4.84 12.94
C LEU A 141 6.40 5.74 13.82
N VAL A 142 5.90 6.91 14.22
CA VAL A 142 6.67 7.94 14.92
C VAL A 142 6.18 8.13 16.35
N ASN A 143 4.90 8.45 16.52
CA ASN A 143 4.27 8.72 17.81
C ASN A 143 2.78 8.36 17.73
N ARG A 144 2.02 8.54 18.81
CA ARG A 144 0.63 8.09 18.93
C ARG A 144 -0.36 9.23 18.68
N SER A 145 -1.55 8.88 18.20
CA SER A 145 -2.61 9.84 17.85
C SER A 145 -3.15 10.68 19.02
N PRO A 146 -3.38 10.10 20.23
CA PRO A 146 -3.94 10.86 21.35
C PRO A 146 -3.13 12.12 21.70
N PHE A 147 -3.80 13.16 22.20
CA PHE A 147 -3.19 14.45 22.50
C PHE A 147 -2.76 14.51 23.96
N THR A 148 -1.76 13.71 24.31
CA THR A 148 -1.13 13.70 25.65
C THR A 148 0.39 13.90 25.50
N PRO A 149 1.07 14.46 26.52
CA PRO A 149 2.53 14.61 26.49
C PRO A 149 3.25 13.30 26.17
N GLU A 150 2.80 12.19 26.76
CA GLU A 150 3.42 10.87 26.62
C GLU A 150 3.21 10.30 25.20
N ASP A 151 1.99 10.41 24.67
CA ASP A 151 1.66 9.88 23.33
C ASP A 151 2.37 10.62 22.21
N ARG A 152 2.72 11.90 22.42
CA ARG A 152 3.34 12.74 21.39
C ARG A 152 4.86 12.66 21.35
N ILE A 153 5.51 12.02 22.32
CA ILE A 153 6.95 11.76 22.28
C ILE A 153 7.26 10.72 21.19
N PRO A 154 8.19 10.99 20.26
CA PRO A 154 8.62 10.00 19.29
C PRO A 154 9.22 8.76 19.96
N ASP A 155 8.72 7.58 19.59
CA ASP A 155 9.08 6.30 20.18
C ASP A 155 9.72 5.38 19.11
N PRO A 156 11.03 5.08 19.19
CA PRO A 156 11.70 4.30 18.16
C PRO A 156 11.16 2.87 18.06
N GLN A 157 10.57 2.30 19.12
CA GLN A 157 9.99 0.95 19.08
C GLN A 157 8.83 0.84 18.09
N LEU A 158 8.18 1.97 17.77
CA LEU A 158 7.11 2.01 16.77
C LEU A 158 7.60 1.65 15.35
N LEU A 159 8.91 1.76 15.06
CA LEU A 159 9.50 1.29 13.80
C LEU A 159 9.36 -0.23 13.64
N LEU A 160 9.70 -0.98 14.71
CA LEU A 160 9.56 -2.45 14.72
C LEU A 160 8.09 -2.85 14.67
N ARG A 161 7.24 -2.16 15.45
CA ARG A 161 5.79 -2.38 15.40
C ARG A 161 5.24 -2.14 14.00
N GLY A 162 5.67 -1.09 13.32
CA GLY A 162 5.29 -0.79 11.94
C GLY A 162 5.72 -1.88 10.96
N TYR A 163 6.95 -2.37 11.08
CA TYR A 163 7.43 -3.51 10.30
C TYR A 163 6.55 -4.76 10.52
N GLU A 164 6.21 -5.10 11.76
CA GLU A 164 5.37 -6.25 12.07
C GLU A 164 3.95 -6.11 11.51
N ARG A 165 3.33 -4.94 11.62
CA ARG A 165 2.01 -4.66 11.05
C ARG A 165 2.04 -4.72 9.53
N ALA A 166 3.09 -4.19 8.91
CA ALA A 166 3.31 -4.31 7.47
C ALA A 166 3.45 -5.76 7.02
N ALA A 167 4.25 -6.57 7.73
CA ALA A 167 4.46 -7.98 7.43
C ALA A 167 3.16 -8.80 7.51
N LEU A 168 2.36 -8.59 8.57
CA LEU A 168 1.05 -9.23 8.71
C LEU A 168 0.09 -8.81 7.58
N THR A 169 0.06 -7.52 7.26
CA THR A 169 -0.83 -6.97 6.23
C THR A 169 -0.49 -7.53 4.86
N ILE A 170 0.79 -7.49 4.45
CA ILE A 170 1.20 -7.98 3.13
C ILE A 170 1.03 -9.51 3.01
N ASN A 171 1.29 -10.26 4.08
CA ASN A 171 1.04 -11.70 4.11
C ASN A 171 -0.44 -12.03 3.92
N PHE A 172 -1.33 -11.31 4.63
CA PHE A 172 -2.77 -11.52 4.49
C PHE A 172 -3.27 -11.12 3.10
N VAL A 173 -2.78 -10.01 2.54
CA VAL A 173 -3.09 -9.59 1.16
C VAL A 173 -2.68 -10.66 0.15
N ARG A 174 -1.47 -11.22 0.27
CA ARG A 174 -0.99 -12.32 -0.58
C ARG A 174 -1.91 -13.55 -0.47
N ALA A 175 -2.25 -13.95 0.74
CA ALA A 175 -3.15 -15.08 0.98
C ALA A 175 -4.55 -14.88 0.37
N LEU A 176 -5.10 -13.66 0.44
CA LEU A 176 -6.37 -13.34 -0.20
C LEU A 176 -6.26 -13.44 -1.73
N VAL A 177 -5.23 -12.81 -2.32
CA VAL A 177 -5.03 -12.83 -3.77
C VAL A 177 -4.83 -14.25 -4.29
N ASP A 178 -3.97 -15.03 -3.66
CA ASP A 178 -3.69 -16.44 -4.03
C ASP A 178 -4.90 -17.35 -3.77
N GLY A 179 -5.71 -17.04 -2.76
CA GLY A 179 -6.91 -17.76 -2.37
C GLY A 179 -8.15 -17.46 -3.23
N GLY A 180 -8.00 -16.75 -4.35
CA GLY A 180 -9.11 -16.45 -5.28
C GLY A 180 -9.98 -15.26 -4.87
N PHE A 181 -9.58 -14.46 -3.86
CA PHE A 181 -10.30 -13.23 -3.53
C PHE A 181 -10.29 -12.22 -4.68
N ALA A 182 -9.29 -12.29 -5.56
CA ALA A 182 -9.20 -11.49 -6.77
C ALA A 182 -9.80 -12.18 -8.02
N ASP A 183 -10.49 -13.30 -7.86
CA ASP A 183 -11.10 -14.04 -8.96
C ASP A 183 -12.37 -13.34 -9.48
N LEU A 184 -12.38 -13.09 -10.78
CA LEU A 184 -13.49 -12.45 -11.50
C LEU A 184 -14.68 -13.40 -11.75
N HIS A 185 -14.51 -14.72 -11.57
CA HIS A 185 -15.60 -15.70 -11.73
C HIS A 185 -16.63 -15.66 -10.60
N HIS A 186 -16.25 -15.09 -9.46
CA HIS A 186 -17.13 -14.95 -8.30
C HIS A 186 -17.30 -13.50 -7.87
N PRO A 187 -17.85 -12.63 -8.74
CA PRO A 187 -18.04 -11.23 -8.42
C PRO A 187 -19.01 -11.01 -7.25
N GLU A 188 -19.81 -12.01 -6.87
CA GLU A 188 -20.64 -12.02 -5.66
C GLU A 188 -19.81 -11.93 -4.37
N TYR A 189 -18.59 -12.46 -4.33
CA TYR A 189 -17.67 -12.26 -3.21
C TYR A 189 -17.24 -10.80 -3.09
N TRP A 190 -17.46 -10.01 -4.16
CA TRP A 190 -17.19 -8.59 -4.20
C TRP A 190 -18.38 -7.72 -3.85
N ASP A 191 -19.51 -8.28 -3.41
CA ASP A 191 -20.67 -7.46 -3.07
C ASP A 191 -20.39 -6.63 -1.81
N LEU A 192 -20.25 -5.33 -1.97
CA LEU A 192 -20.16 -4.40 -0.85
C LEU A 192 -21.53 -3.77 -0.66
N ASP A 193 -22.03 -3.79 0.58
CA ASP A 193 -23.30 -3.14 0.97
C ASP A 193 -23.39 -1.69 0.44
N PHE A 194 -22.27 -0.98 0.29
CA PHE A 194 -22.24 0.38 -0.24
C PHE A 194 -22.76 0.49 -1.68
N VAL A 195 -22.44 -0.47 -2.56
CA VAL A 195 -22.97 -0.48 -3.94
C VAL A 195 -24.48 -0.69 -3.89
N GLY A 196 -24.95 -1.44 -2.88
CA GLY A 196 -26.36 -1.63 -2.55
C GLY A 196 -27.15 -0.32 -2.43
N HIS A 197 -26.52 0.74 -1.94
CA HIS A 197 -27.12 2.05 -1.68
C HIS A 197 -26.76 3.13 -2.74
N SER A 198 -25.94 2.80 -3.74
CA SER A 198 -25.52 3.75 -4.77
C SER A 198 -26.58 3.93 -5.85
N PRO A 199 -26.82 5.16 -6.35
CA PRO A 199 -27.65 5.37 -7.54
C PRO A 199 -27.07 4.70 -8.79
N LEU A 200 -25.76 4.41 -8.81
CA LEU A 200 -25.04 3.77 -9.92
C LEU A 200 -24.96 2.24 -9.82
N LYS A 201 -25.74 1.64 -8.91
CA LYS A 201 -25.73 0.19 -8.66
C LYS A 201 -26.01 -0.63 -9.91
N ARG A 202 -26.94 -0.16 -10.75
CA ARG A 202 -27.36 -0.86 -11.96
C ARG A 202 -26.23 -0.88 -12.98
N GLU A 203 -25.63 0.27 -13.25
CA GLU A 203 -24.51 0.42 -14.17
C GLU A 203 -23.31 -0.42 -13.74
N TYR A 204 -23.01 -0.45 -12.44
CA TYR A 204 -21.96 -1.31 -11.91
C TYR A 204 -22.25 -2.80 -12.14
N ARG A 205 -23.49 -3.25 -11.85
CA ARG A 205 -23.90 -4.64 -12.07
C ARG A 205 -23.84 -5.04 -13.55
N GLU A 206 -24.21 -4.13 -14.46
CA GLU A 206 -24.12 -4.34 -15.91
C GLU A 206 -22.66 -4.55 -16.35
N ILE A 207 -21.72 -3.76 -15.83
CA ILE A 207 -20.28 -3.92 -16.11
C ILE A 207 -19.78 -5.28 -15.62
N VAL A 208 -20.10 -5.64 -14.39
CA VAL A 208 -19.66 -6.90 -13.77
C VAL A 208 -20.22 -8.10 -14.54
N GLN A 209 -21.51 -8.07 -14.88
CA GLN A 209 -22.15 -9.13 -15.65
C GLN A 209 -21.50 -9.28 -17.03
N SER A 210 -21.24 -8.16 -17.73
CA SER A 210 -20.59 -8.19 -19.04
C SER A 210 -19.20 -8.84 -19.01
N ILE A 211 -18.45 -8.67 -17.91
CA ILE A 211 -17.14 -9.30 -17.76
C ILE A 211 -17.30 -10.80 -17.48
N SER A 212 -18.22 -11.18 -16.59
CA SER A 212 -18.53 -12.60 -16.31
C SER A 212 -18.91 -13.34 -17.59
N ASP A 213 -19.85 -12.81 -18.37
CA ASP A 213 -20.31 -13.41 -19.63
C ASP A 213 -19.16 -13.56 -20.64
N SER A 214 -18.21 -12.61 -20.64
CA SER A 214 -17.03 -12.64 -21.52
C SER A 214 -16.03 -13.72 -21.11
N LEU A 215 -15.85 -13.95 -19.80
CA LEU A 215 -14.99 -15.02 -19.28
C LEU A 215 -15.59 -16.38 -19.61
N ASP A 216 -16.88 -16.59 -19.31
CA ASP A 216 -17.61 -17.82 -19.63
C ASP A 216 -17.52 -18.16 -21.12
N PHE A 217 -17.67 -17.15 -21.99
CA PHE A 217 -17.52 -17.32 -23.43
C PHE A 217 -16.10 -17.77 -23.82
N PHE A 218 -15.05 -17.13 -23.28
CA PHE A 218 -13.68 -17.49 -23.61
C PHE A 218 -13.30 -18.88 -23.07
N GLU A 219 -13.80 -19.27 -21.91
CA GLU A 219 -13.66 -20.63 -21.37
C GLU A 219 -14.37 -21.66 -22.24
N SER A 220 -15.58 -21.36 -22.70
CA SER A 220 -16.34 -22.25 -23.60
C SER A 220 -15.59 -22.52 -24.91
N ILE A 221 -14.83 -21.55 -25.41
CA ILE A 221 -14.02 -21.68 -26.64
C ILE A 221 -12.69 -22.38 -26.36
N SER A 222 -12.01 -22.00 -25.28
CA SER A 222 -10.67 -22.50 -24.96
C SER A 222 -10.68 -23.90 -24.33
N GLY A 223 -11.84 -24.35 -23.84
CA GLY A 223 -12.02 -25.63 -23.14
C GLY A 223 -11.22 -25.73 -21.84
N ARG A 224 -10.76 -24.59 -21.31
CA ARG A 224 -9.95 -24.50 -20.10
C ARG A 224 -10.46 -23.35 -19.24
N PRO A 225 -10.55 -23.54 -17.92
CA PRO A 225 -10.81 -22.43 -17.02
C PRO A 225 -9.70 -21.37 -17.13
N ILE A 226 -10.05 -20.09 -17.13
CA ILE A 226 -9.11 -18.98 -17.00
C ILE A 226 -8.84 -18.77 -15.50
N HIS A 227 -8.37 -19.82 -14.81
CA HIS A 227 -7.73 -19.66 -13.51
C HIS A 227 -6.23 -19.53 -13.73
N HIS A 228 -5.61 -18.57 -13.04
CA HIS A 228 -4.23 -18.11 -13.15
C HIS A 228 -4.00 -16.95 -14.14
N THR A 229 -3.97 -15.74 -13.58
CA THR A 229 -2.98 -14.77 -14.03
C THR A 229 -1.62 -15.34 -13.67
N THR A 230 -0.82 -15.53 -14.71
CA THR A 230 0.46 -16.21 -14.76
C THR A 230 1.44 -15.72 -13.70
N ARG A 231 2.16 -16.68 -13.11
CA ARG A 231 3.39 -16.46 -12.32
C ARG A 231 4.46 -15.74 -13.14
#